data_AF-A0A8T3X7A2-F1
#
_entry.id   AF-A0A8T3X7A2-F1
#
_cell.length_a   1.000
_cell.length_b   1.000
_cell.length_c   1.000
_cell.angle_alpha   90.00
_cell.angle_beta   90.00
_cell.angle_gamma   90.00
#
_symmetry.space_group_name_H-M   'P 1'
#
loop_
_entity.id
_entity.type
_entity.pdbx_description
1 polymer ?
#
loop_
_entity_poly.entity_id
_entity_poly.type
_entity_poly.pdbx_seq_one_letter_code
_entity_poly.pdbx_strand_id
1 'polypeptide(L)'
;MAFPSGSKILIDELDFSTGGGGTNTAVAFSRLGFKVGFVGKLGQGTNSDFIHKNLVKEKVDLLCGHGSGNAGYSIILDTLEHDRTILAYKGVNDELRVKDVPFRKLKAKWFY
;
A
#
# COMPACT_ATOMS: atom_id res chain seq x y z
N MET A 1 7.79 -24.23 10.39
CA MET A 1 6.36 -24.57 10.17
C MET A 1 6.07 -24.65 8.68
N ALA A 2 5.10 -25.47 8.27
CA ALA A 2 4.63 -25.56 6.89
C ALA A 2 3.09 -25.62 6.87
N PHE A 3 2.45 -24.95 5.91
CA PHE A 3 1.00 -25.01 5.74
C PHE A 3 0.61 -26.28 4.98
N PRO A 4 -0.26 -27.14 5.53
CA PRO A 4 -0.63 -28.39 4.87
C PRO A 4 -1.40 -28.14 3.58
N SER A 5 -0.87 -28.65 2.46
CA SER A 5 -1.53 -28.54 1.15
C SER A 5 -2.90 -29.22 1.17
N GLY A 6 -3.89 -28.58 0.54
CA GLY A 6 -5.26 -29.09 0.42
C GLY A 6 -6.09 -29.04 1.71
N SER A 7 -5.51 -28.52 2.81
CA SER A 7 -6.23 -28.38 4.08
C SER A 7 -6.95 -27.04 4.17
N LYS A 8 -8.11 -27.04 4.84
CA LYS A 8 -8.83 -25.81 5.22
C LYS A 8 -8.42 -25.43 6.64
N ILE A 9 -7.66 -24.36 6.77
CA ILE A 9 -7.17 -23.86 8.06
C ILE A 9 -8.13 -22.77 8.54
N LEU A 10 -8.63 -22.90 9.76
CA LEU A 10 -9.42 -21.86 10.41
C LEU A 10 -8.48 -20.78 10.99
N ILE A 11 -8.87 -19.52 10.85
CA ILE A 11 -8.19 -18.39 11.47
C ILE A 11 -9.06 -17.85 12.60
N ASP A 12 -8.43 -17.43 13.69
CA ASP A 12 -9.12 -16.90 14.86
C ASP A 12 -9.47 -15.41 14.69
N GLU A 13 -8.56 -14.64 14.08
CA GLU A 13 -8.70 -13.20 13.87
C GLU A 13 -8.41 -12.82 12.41
N LEU A 14 -9.13 -11.81 11.92
CA LEU A 14 -8.97 -11.25 10.58
C LEU A 14 -9.00 -9.73 10.67
N ASP A 15 -7.89 -9.09 10.30
CA ASP A 15 -7.74 -7.64 10.23
C ASP A 15 -7.39 -7.17 8.82
N PHE A 16 -7.82 -5.95 8.49
CA PHE A 16 -7.52 -5.30 7.22
C PHE A 16 -6.88 -3.94 7.45
N SER A 17 -5.68 -3.77 6.92
CA SER A 17 -4.93 -2.53 6.99
C SER A 17 -4.34 -2.16 5.63
N THR A 18 -4.01 -0.87 5.48
CA THR A 18 -3.20 -0.40 4.36
C THR A 18 -1.72 -0.56 4.71
N GLY A 19 -0.89 -0.81 3.69
CA GLY A 19 0.55 -0.93 3.86
C GLY A 19 1.31 -0.45 2.64
N GLY A 20 2.60 -0.77 2.61
CA GLY A 20 3.56 -0.33 1.59
C GLY A 20 4.55 0.70 2.13
N GLY A 21 5.82 0.57 1.76
CA GLY A 21 6.88 1.44 2.31
C GLY A 21 6.63 2.93 2.04
N GLY A 22 6.19 3.27 0.82
CA GLY A 22 5.92 4.65 0.43
C GLY A 22 4.69 5.25 1.13
N THR A 23 3.61 4.48 1.28
CA THR A 23 2.39 4.93 1.98
C THR A 23 2.66 5.10 3.48
N ASN A 24 3.33 4.13 4.11
CA ASN A 24 3.72 4.20 5.53
C ASN A 24 4.59 5.43 5.81
N THR A 25 5.58 5.69 4.95
CA THR A 25 6.46 6.84 5.11
C THR A 25 5.71 8.15 4.90
N ALA A 26 4.84 8.22 3.89
CA ALA A 26 4.05 9.42 3.62
C ALA A 26 3.13 9.78 4.80
N VAL A 27 2.46 8.78 5.36
CA VAL A 27 1.61 8.95 6.56
C VAL A 27 2.45 9.37 7.78
N ALA A 28 3.62 8.75 7.99
CA ALA A 28 4.51 9.12 9.09
C ALA A 28 4.95 10.59 8.99
N PHE A 29 5.39 11.04 7.81
CA PHE A 29 5.75 12.44 7.60
C PHE A 29 4.57 13.40 7.77
N SER A 30 3.38 13.01 7.31
CA SER A 30 2.17 13.82 7.52
C SER A 30 1.85 13.99 9.01
N ARG A 31 1.92 12.90 9.79
CA ARG A 31 1.71 12.91 11.24
C ARG A 31 2.78 13.70 12.00
N LEU A 32 3.99 13.82 11.46
CA LEU A 32 5.05 14.70 11.98
C LEU A 32 4.86 16.18 11.63
N GLY A 33 3.79 16.53 10.90
CA GLY A 33 3.43 17.92 10.59
C GLY A 33 3.95 18.44 9.26
N PHE A 34 4.53 17.57 8.42
CA PHE A 34 4.94 17.97 7.07
C PHE A 34 3.76 17.98 6.10
N LYS A 35 3.84 18.85 5.08
CA LYS A 35 2.99 18.72 3.89
C LYS A 35 3.58 17.65 2.98
N VAL A 36 2.84 16.58 2.74
CA VAL A 36 3.34 15.39 2.06
C VAL A 36 2.49 15.07 0.83
N GLY A 37 3.17 14.77 -0.27
CA GLY A 37 2.56 14.15 -1.45
C GLY A 37 3.09 12.74 -1.64
N PHE A 38 2.20 11.79 -1.95
CA PHE A 38 2.56 10.43 -2.31
C PHE A 38 2.46 10.25 -3.83
N VAL A 39 3.56 9.81 -4.45
CA VAL A 39 3.60 9.42 -5.86
C VAL A 39 3.58 7.90 -5.93
N GLY A 40 2.60 7.36 -6.65
CA GLY A 40 2.45 5.92 -6.82
C GLY A 40 1.50 5.57 -7.94
N LYS A 41 1.02 4.33 -7.96
CA LYS A 41 0.00 3.88 -8.91
C LYS A 41 -1.13 3.20 -8.16
N LEU A 42 -2.36 3.62 -8.43
CA LEU A 42 -3.56 2.98 -7.90
C LEU A 42 -4.23 2.16 -8.99
N GLY A 43 -4.78 1.02 -8.58
CA GLY A 43 -5.53 0.14 -9.46
C GLY A 43 -7.00 0.51 -9.44
N GLN A 44 -7.83 -0.50 -9.65
CA GLN A 44 -9.28 -0.41 -9.49
C GLN A 44 -9.75 -1.20 -8.27
N GLY A 45 -11.03 -1.07 -7.93
CA GLY A 45 -11.71 -1.85 -6.90
C GLY A 45 -11.41 -1.45 -5.46
N THR A 46 -11.98 -2.21 -4.54
CA THR A 46 -12.09 -1.88 -3.11
C THR A 46 -10.75 -1.63 -2.43
N ASN A 47 -9.70 -2.39 -2.77
CA ASN A 47 -8.38 -2.21 -2.17
C ASN A 47 -7.76 -0.86 -2.57
N SER A 48 -7.91 -0.48 -3.84
CA SER A 48 -7.43 0.82 -4.33
C SER A 48 -8.19 1.97 -3.66
N ASP A 49 -9.50 1.84 -3.52
CA ASP A 49 -10.34 2.80 -2.81
C ASP A 49 -9.99 2.91 -1.32
N PHE A 50 -9.69 1.77 -0.69
CA PHE A 50 -9.30 1.73 0.73
C PHE A 50 -7.96 2.44 0.97
N ILE A 51 -6.96 2.19 0.11
CA ILE A 51 -5.67 2.90 0.13
C ILE A 51 -5.89 4.40 -0.09
N HIS A 52 -6.66 4.78 -1.11
CA HIS A 52 -6.95 6.17 -1.41
C HIS A 52 -7.61 6.88 -0.23
N LYS A 53 -8.68 6.31 0.33
CA LYS A 53 -9.41 6.88 1.47
C LYS A 53 -8.51 7.01 2.71
N ASN A 54 -7.67 6.02 2.98
CA ASN A 54 -6.74 6.05 4.11
C ASN A 54 -5.72 7.19 3.97
N LEU A 55 -5.10 7.34 2.80
CA LEU A 55 -4.14 8.42 2.55
C LEU A 55 -4.78 9.81 2.61
N VAL A 56 -5.99 9.98 2.07
CA VAL A 56 -6.75 11.23 2.20
C VAL A 56 -7.05 11.55 3.67
N LYS A 57 -7.51 10.55 4.45
CA LYS A 57 -7.77 10.71 5.89
C LYS A 57 -6.52 11.16 6.65
N GLU A 58 -5.36 10.65 6.27
CA GLU A 58 -4.05 11.00 6.84
C GLU A 58 -3.46 12.29 6.25
N LYS A 59 -4.24 13.07 5.48
CA LYS A 59 -3.83 14.37 4.89
C LYS A 59 -2.63 14.27 3.93
N VAL A 60 -2.49 13.15 3.25
CA VAL A 60 -1.46 12.95 2.21
C VAL A 60 -2.04 13.31 0.84
N ASP A 61 -1.41 14.24 0.13
CA ASP A 61 -1.78 14.60 -1.24
C ASP A 61 -1.46 13.41 -2.18
N LEU A 62 -2.44 12.91 -2.93
CA LEU A 62 -2.24 11.81 -3.86
C LEU A 62 -1.84 12.31 -5.26
N LEU A 63 -0.64 11.93 -5.70
CA LEU A 63 -0.08 12.23 -7.02
C LEU A 63 0.11 10.93 -7.80
N CYS A 64 -0.94 10.11 -7.85
CA CYS A 64 -0.88 8.77 -8.40
C CYS A 64 -1.29 8.67 -9.87
N GLY A 65 -0.60 7.81 -10.61
CA GLY A 65 -1.12 7.24 -11.85
C GLY A 65 -2.23 6.23 -11.57
N HIS A 66 -3.02 5.91 -12.60
CA HIS A 66 -4.08 4.91 -12.51
C HIS A 66 -3.83 3.78 -13.51
N GLY A 67 -4.06 2.55 -13.08
CA GLY A 67 -4.00 1.34 -13.91
C GLY A 67 -5.33 0.58 -13.87
N SER A 68 -5.55 -0.31 -14.83
CA SER A 68 -6.75 -1.16 -14.87
C SER A 68 -6.67 -2.39 -13.95
N GLY A 69 -5.48 -2.75 -13.47
CA GLY A 69 -5.27 -3.89 -12.57
C GLY A 69 -5.63 -3.62 -11.11
N ASN A 70 -5.36 -4.61 -10.25
CA ASN A 70 -5.57 -4.52 -8.81
C ASN A 70 -4.41 -3.77 -8.12
N ALA A 71 -4.70 -3.07 -7.03
CA ALA A 71 -3.66 -2.58 -6.11
C ALA A 71 -2.83 -3.73 -5.55
N GLY A 72 -1.60 -3.42 -5.13
CA GLY A 72 -0.78 -4.36 -4.38
C GLY A 72 -1.50 -4.83 -3.11
N TYR A 73 -1.32 -6.10 -2.76
CA TYR A 73 -1.97 -6.73 -1.62
C TYR A 73 -0.98 -7.65 -0.92
N SER A 74 -1.10 -7.79 0.40
CA SER A 74 -0.29 -8.73 1.16
C SER A 74 -1.16 -9.45 2.17
N ILE A 75 -0.93 -10.75 2.31
CA ILE A 75 -1.53 -11.57 3.36
C ILE A 75 -0.41 -11.88 4.35
N ILE A 76 -0.60 -11.43 5.59
CA ILE A 76 0.34 -11.68 6.68
C ILE A 76 -0.26 -12.79 7.54
N LEU A 77 0.42 -13.92 7.58
CA LEU A 77 0.08 -15.04 8.44
C LEU A 77 0.97 -14.94 9.69
N ASP A 78 0.35 -14.53 10.80
CA ASP A 78 0.99 -14.49 12.11
C ASP A 78 0.84 -15.86 12.78
N THR A 79 1.94 -16.39 13.35
CA THR A 79 1.98 -17.75 13.90
C THR A 79 2.41 -17.75 15.36
N LEU A 80 2.17 -18.87 16.04
CA LEU A 80 2.29 -19.01 17.50
C LEU A 80 3.66 -18.64 18.10
N GLU A 81 4.72 -18.56 17.29
CA GLU A 81 6.09 -18.21 17.73
C GLU A 81 6.55 -16.81 17.26
N HIS A 82 5.62 -15.92 16.90
CA HIS A 82 5.90 -14.58 16.34
C HIS A 82 6.66 -14.56 15.00
N ASP A 83 6.85 -15.72 14.39
CA ASP A 83 7.28 -15.82 13.00
C ASP A 83 6.12 -15.48 12.06
N ARG A 84 6.42 -14.70 11.01
CA ARG A 84 5.43 -14.28 10.02
C ARG A 84 5.75 -14.80 8.63
N THR A 85 4.73 -15.29 7.94
CA THR A 85 4.80 -15.52 6.49
C THR A 85 4.02 -14.44 5.76
N ILE A 86 4.62 -13.80 4.77
CA ILE A 86 3.97 -12.75 3.98
C ILE A 86 3.83 -13.22 2.54
N LEU A 87 2.59 -13.35 2.08
CA LEU A 87 2.28 -13.58 0.66
C LEU A 87 2.04 -12.21 0.02
N ALA A 88 2.94 -11.80 -0.88
CA ALA A 88 2.89 -10.48 -1.50
C ALA A 88 2.46 -10.56 -2.97
N TYR A 89 1.45 -9.77 -3.33
CA TYR A 89 1.03 -9.50 -4.70
C TYR A 89 1.29 -8.02 -5.01
N LYS A 90 2.12 -7.72 -5.99
CA LYS A 90 2.52 -6.33 -6.27
C LYS A 90 1.48 -5.53 -7.04
N GLY A 91 0.65 -6.20 -7.86
CA GLY A 91 -0.40 -5.54 -8.65
C GLY A 91 0.13 -4.44 -9.55
N VAL A 92 -0.66 -3.38 -9.74
CA VAL A 92 -0.30 -2.24 -10.60
C VAL A 92 0.94 -1.46 -10.13
N ASN A 93 1.48 -1.73 -8.93
CA ASN A 93 2.72 -1.07 -8.49
C ASN A 93 3.91 -1.44 -9.39
N ASP A 94 3.95 -2.64 -9.97
CA ASP A 94 4.98 -3.03 -10.95
C ASP A 94 4.83 -2.32 -12.30
N GLU A 95 3.69 -1.66 -12.52
CA GLU A 95 3.38 -0.90 -13.72
C GLU A 95 3.60 0.60 -13.58
N LEU A 96 4.14 1.07 -12.45
CA LEU A 96 4.51 2.48 -12.31
C LEU A 96 5.58 2.81 -13.35
N ARG A 97 5.32 3.85 -14.16
CA ARG A 97 6.24 4.33 -15.20
C ARG A 97 6.50 5.82 -15.02
N VAL A 98 7.58 6.31 -15.64
CA VAL A 98 7.94 7.74 -15.65
C VAL A 98 6.77 8.62 -16.13
N LYS A 99 5.98 8.16 -17.10
CA LYS A 99 4.80 8.87 -17.61
C LYS A 99 3.68 9.07 -16.58
N ASP A 100 3.64 8.22 -15.54
CA ASP A 100 2.64 8.28 -14.48
C ASP A 100 3.02 9.32 -13.41
N VAL A 101 4.26 9.81 -13.43
CA VAL A 101 4.78 10.77 -12.45
C VAL A 101 4.46 12.20 -12.90
N PRO A 102 3.67 12.97 -12.12
CA PRO A 102 3.29 14.32 -12.52
C PRO A 102 4.39 15.34 -12.17
N PHE A 103 5.53 15.29 -12.86
CA PHE A 103 6.72 16.11 -12.57
C PHE A 103 6.44 17.60 -12.36
N ARG A 104 5.50 18.19 -13.12
CA ARG A 104 5.12 19.61 -12.98
C ARG A 104 4.48 19.96 -11.62
N LYS A 105 3.90 18.98 -10.94
CA LYS A 105 3.30 19.11 -9.60
C LYS A 105 4.31 18.86 -8.47
N LEU A 106 5.48 18.30 -8.78
CA LEU A 106 6.52 17.95 -7.80
C LEU A 106 7.34 19.18 -7.38
N LYS A 107 6.69 20.11 -6.69
CA LYS A 107 7.33 21.31 -6.11
C LYS A 107 7.62 21.08 -4.63
N ALA A 108 8.54 20.16 -4.34
CA ALA A 108 8.95 19.80 -2.98
C ALA A 108 10.40 20.21 -2.71
N LYS A 109 10.71 20.49 -1.44
CA LYS A 109 12.10 20.72 -0.99
C LYS A 109 12.89 19.42 -0.84
N TRP A 110 12.18 18.30 -0.65
CA TRP A 110 12.74 17.00 -0.35
C TRP A 110 11.99 15.92 -1.12
N PHE A 111 12.72 14.90 -1.56
CA PHE A 111 12.19 13.65 -2.11
C PHE A 111 12.74 12.50 -1.27
N TYR A 112 11.90 11.50 -1.01
CA TYR A 112 12.24 10.27 -0.31
C TYR A 112 11.88 9.09 -1.20
#